data_AF-R7XFE3-F1
#
_entry.id   AF-R7XFE3-F1
#
_cell.length_a   1.000
_cell.length_b   1.000
_cell.length_c   1.000
_cell.angle_alpha   90.00
_cell.angle_beta   90.00
_cell.angle_gamma   90.00
#
_symmetry.space_group_name_H-M   'P 1'
#
loop_
_entity.id
_entity.type
_entity.pdbx_description
1 polymer ?
#
loop_
_entity_poly.entity_id
_entity_poly.type
_entity_poly.pdbx_seq_one_letter_code
_entity_poly.pdbx_strand_id
1 'polypeptide(L)'
;MDIYPAATYKGYDLYPLVYKHAAERVWPEPRPDRSFDAAVVICLEGESPEGMQARTFRLDAAPWDNVGGARRGALRYAEAIINGAVPGVSVIAAGAPMAS
;
A
#
# COMPACT_ATOMS: atom_id res chain seq x y z
N MET A 1 -0.23 -13.37 1.89
CA MET A 1 -1.04 -12.23 1.43
C MET A 1 -2.36 -12.77 0.95
N ASP A 2 -3.47 -12.07 1.15
CA ASP A 2 -4.77 -12.52 0.64
C ASP A 2 -4.74 -12.55 -0.90
N ILE A 3 -5.31 -13.60 -1.49
CA ILE A 3 -5.40 -13.77 -2.95
C ILE A 3 -6.63 -13.06 -3.54
N TYR A 4 -7.57 -12.61 -2.70
CA TYR A 4 -8.73 -11.83 -3.10
C TYR A 4 -8.52 -10.35 -2.79
N PRO A 5 -8.87 -9.45 -3.72
CA PRO A 5 -8.75 -8.03 -3.46
C PRO A 5 -9.69 -7.60 -2.34
N ALA A 6 -9.24 -6.64 -1.54
CA ALA A 6 -10.08 -6.01 -0.54
C ALA A 6 -11.12 -5.07 -1.16
N ALA A 7 -10.82 -4.54 -2.35
CA ALA A 7 -11.67 -3.67 -3.14
C ALA A 7 -11.15 -3.61 -4.58
N THR A 8 -12.04 -3.24 -5.50
CA THR A 8 -11.72 -2.93 -6.89
C THR A 8 -12.07 -1.47 -7.15
N TYR A 9 -11.19 -0.73 -7.83
CA TYR A 9 -11.37 0.69 -8.10
C TYR A 9 -10.84 1.05 -9.49
N LYS A 10 -11.73 1.52 -10.38
CA LYS A 10 -11.40 1.99 -11.74
C LYS A 10 -10.55 0.98 -12.56
N GLY A 11 -10.88 -0.30 -12.49
CA GLY A 11 -10.18 -1.37 -13.21
C GLY A 11 -8.89 -1.84 -12.54
N TYR A 12 -8.68 -1.50 -11.26
CA TYR A 12 -7.57 -2.00 -10.45
C TYR A 12 -8.07 -2.75 -9.23
N ASP A 13 -7.40 -3.85 -8.90
CA ASP A 13 -7.60 -4.62 -7.68
C ASP A 13 -6.63 -4.17 -6.58
N LEU A 14 -7.16 -3.98 -5.37
CA LEU A 14 -6.48 -3.36 -4.24
C LEU A 14 -6.27 -4.34 -3.09
N TYR A 15 -5.01 -4.56 -2.71
CA TYR A 15 -4.64 -5.50 -1.65
C TYR A 15 -3.88 -4.79 -0.53
N PRO A 16 -4.57 -4.35 0.53
CA PRO A 16 -3.94 -3.68 1.65
C PRO A 16 -3.07 -4.67 2.45
N LEU A 17 -1.86 -4.23 2.76
CA LEU A 17 -0.90 -4.94 3.61
C LEU A 17 -0.78 -4.17 4.92
N VAL A 18 -1.15 -4.78 6.03
CA VAL A 18 -1.00 -4.19 7.37
C VAL A 18 -0.02 -5.03 8.17
N TYR A 19 1.00 -4.41 8.74
CA TYR A 19 2.05 -5.08 9.49
C TYR A 19 2.42 -4.27 10.72
N LYS A 20 3.00 -4.92 11.73
CA LYS A 20 3.42 -4.24 12.95
C LYS A 20 4.50 -3.22 12.62
N HIS A 21 4.37 -2.03 13.18
CA HIS A 21 5.39 -1.01 13.09
C HIS A 21 6.65 -1.48 13.81
N ALA A 22 7.79 -1.40 13.12
CA ALA A 22 9.09 -1.73 13.67
C ALA A 22 9.76 -0.45 14.16
N ALA A 23 9.44 -0.03 15.39
CA ALA A 23 10.15 1.10 16.00
C ALA A 23 11.61 0.71 16.30
N GLU A 24 12.56 1.58 15.96
CA GLU A 24 13.92 1.51 16.51
C GLU A 24 13.79 1.72 18.03
N ARG A 25 14.05 0.66 18.81
CA ARG A 25 13.91 0.70 20.27
C ARG A 25 14.90 1.68 20.87
N VAL A 26 14.42 2.84 21.31
CA VAL A 26 15.13 3.68 22.28
C VAL A 26 14.63 3.30 23.68
N TRP A 27 15.47 2.65 24.48
CA TRP A 27 15.15 2.40 25.89
C TRP A 27 15.26 3.72 26.69
N PRO A 28 14.38 4.01 27.68
CA PRO A 28 13.39 3.14 28.31
C PRO A 28 11.95 3.60 28.04
N GLU A 29 11.53 3.62 26.77
CA GLU A 29 10.13 3.94 26.48
C GLU A 29 9.20 2.77 26.88
N PRO A 30 8.05 3.05 27.54
CA PRO A 30 7.01 2.05 27.77
C PRO A 30 6.70 1.35 26.44
N ARG A 31 6.55 0.02 26.46
CA ARG A 31 6.31 -0.80 25.26
C ARG A 31 5.37 -0.04 24.32
N PRO A 32 5.75 0.17 23.04
CA PRO A 32 4.82 0.77 22.12
C PRO A 32 3.55 -0.08 22.17
N ASP A 33 2.44 0.62 22.34
CA ASP A 33 1.14 0.13 21.91
C ASP A 33 1.30 -0.57 20.55
N ARG A 34 0.40 -1.51 20.24
CA ARG A 34 0.48 -2.21 18.96
C ARG A 34 0.20 -1.20 17.85
N SER A 35 1.24 -0.57 17.34
CA SER A 35 1.18 0.32 16.20
C SER A 35 1.45 -0.47 14.93
N PHE A 36 0.81 -0.03 13.86
CA PHE A 36 0.80 -0.72 12.57
C PHE A 36 1.21 0.25 11.49
N ASP A 37 2.00 -0.24 10.54
CA ASP A 37 2.24 0.42 9.27
C ASP A 37 1.35 -0.22 8.19
N ALA A 38 1.27 0.46 7.04
CA ALA A 38 0.49 -0.01 5.92
C ALA A 38 1.24 0.13 4.59
N ALA A 39 0.90 -0.78 3.68
CA ALA A 39 1.20 -0.68 2.27
C ALA A 39 -0.03 -1.16 1.48
N VAL A 40 -0.03 -0.97 0.17
CA VAL A 40 -1.05 -1.52 -0.72
C VAL A 40 -0.40 -2.06 -1.98
N VAL A 41 -0.79 -3.26 -2.39
CA VAL A 41 -0.50 -3.75 -3.73
C VAL A 41 -1.66 -3.38 -4.64
N ILE A 42 -1.33 -2.83 -5.80
CA ILE A 42 -2.28 -2.46 -6.85
C ILE A 42 -1.89 -3.21 -8.11
N CYS A 43 -2.83 -3.93 -8.70
CA CYS A 43 -2.69 -4.55 -10.03
C CYS A 43 -3.96 -4.30 -10.84
N LEU A 44 -3.93 -4.62 -12.14
CA LEU A 44 -5.15 -4.58 -12.94
C LEU A 44 -6.18 -5.58 -12.41
N GLU A 45 -7.45 -5.25 -12.56
CA GLU A 45 -8.56 -6.10 -12.14
C GLU A 45 -8.48 -7.49 -12.79
N GLY A 46 -8.55 -8.53 -11.96
CA GLY A 46 -8.45 -9.93 -12.39
C GLY A 46 -7.02 -10.45 -12.62
N GLU A 47 -6.00 -9.58 -12.55
CA GLU A 47 -4.60 -10.00 -12.59
C GLU A 47 -4.09 -10.45 -11.22
N SER A 48 -3.00 -11.23 -11.21
CA SER A 48 -2.39 -11.68 -9.96
C SER A 48 -1.71 -10.54 -9.20
N PRO A 49 -1.88 -10.43 -7.86
CA PRO A 49 -1.15 -9.47 -7.02
C PRO A 49 0.34 -9.77 -6.91
N GLU A 50 0.79 -10.92 -7.40
CA GLU A 50 2.21 -11.32 -7.49
C GLU A 50 2.74 -11.21 -8.93
N GLY A 51 1.91 -10.75 -9.87
CA GLY A 51 2.26 -10.62 -11.28
C GLY A 51 3.19 -9.43 -11.57
N MET A 52 3.79 -9.43 -12.76
CA MET A 52 4.74 -8.39 -13.20
C MET A 52 4.12 -6.98 -13.25
N GLN A 53 2.80 -6.89 -13.40
CA GLN A 53 2.05 -5.63 -13.45
C GLN A 53 1.61 -5.14 -12.05
N ALA A 54 1.75 -5.98 -11.01
CA ALA A 54 1.43 -5.60 -9.65
C ALA A 54 2.51 -4.70 -9.06
N ARG A 55 2.09 -3.68 -8.32
CA ARG A 55 3.00 -2.71 -7.69
C ARG A 55 2.63 -2.45 -6.25
N THR A 56 3.64 -2.47 -5.39
CA THR A 56 3.48 -2.22 -3.95
C THR A 56 3.83 -0.78 -3.62
N PHE A 57 2.94 -0.09 -2.93
CA PHE A 57 3.11 1.27 -2.46
C PHE A 57 3.05 1.30 -0.94
N ARG A 58 4.14 1.74 -0.31
CA ARG A 58 4.18 1.94 1.14
C ARG A 58 3.50 3.27 1.48
N LEU A 59 2.69 3.28 2.53
CA LEU A 59 2.16 4.53 3.07
C LEU A 59 3.19 5.11 4.01
N ASP A 60 3.67 6.31 3.70
CA ASP A 60 4.50 7.09 4.62
C ASP A 60 3.59 7.98 5.47
N ALA A 61 3.09 7.42 6.57
CA ALA A 61 2.20 8.07 7.51
C ALA A 61 2.58 7.67 8.94
N ALA A 62 2.11 8.45 9.92
CA ALA A 62 2.24 8.06 11.31
C ALA A 62 1.61 6.66 11.54
N PRO A 63 2.25 5.78 12.32
CA PRO A 63 1.72 4.45 12.59
C PRO A 63 0.31 4.51 13.18
N TRP A 64 -0.53 3.53 12.82
CA TRP A 64 -1.91 3.43 13.31
C TRP A 64 -2.01 2.56 14.55
N ASP A 65 -2.85 2.93 15.50
CA ASP A 65 -3.08 2.15 16.73
C ASP A 65 -3.87 0.85 16.50
N ASN A 66 -4.45 0.67 15.31
CA ASN A 66 -5.24 -0.51 14.99
C ASN A 66 -5.22 -0.90 13.50
N VAL A 67 -5.36 -2.20 13.26
CA VAL A 67 -5.34 -2.83 11.93
C VAL A 67 -6.44 -2.28 11.01
N GLY A 68 -7.64 -2.04 11.54
CA GLY A 68 -8.77 -1.56 10.73
C GLY A 68 -8.55 -0.15 10.18
N GLY A 69 -7.92 0.73 10.97
CA GLY A 69 -7.49 2.07 10.58
C GLY A 69 -6.44 2.03 9.48
N ALA A 70 -5.37 1.25 9.69
CA ALA A 70 -4.31 1.04 8.71
C ALA A 70 -4.86 0.49 7.37
N ARG A 71 -5.74 -0.51 7.41
CA ARG A 71 -6.37 -1.09 6.22
C ARG A 71 -7.18 -0.06 5.43
N ARG A 72 -8.00 0.76 6.10
CA ARG A 72 -8.77 1.83 5.44
C ARG A 72 -7.87 2.95 4.91
N GLY A 73 -6.79 3.26 5.61
CA GLY A 73 -5.76 4.18 5.15
C GLY A 73 -5.14 3.72 3.84
N ALA A 74 -4.71 2.46 3.78
CA ALA A 74 -4.13 1.84 2.60
C ALA A 74 -5.05 1.91 1.37
N LEU A 75 -6.34 1.61 1.53
CA LEU A 75 -7.31 1.69 0.45
C LEU A 75 -7.49 3.13 -0.07
N ARG A 76 -7.65 4.10 0.83
CA ARG A 76 -7.74 5.52 0.44
C ARG A 76 -6.49 6.02 -0.28
N TYR A 77 -5.31 5.58 0.16
CA TYR A 77 -4.07 5.92 -0.51
C TYR A 77 -3.99 5.32 -1.91
N ALA A 78 -4.44 4.08 -2.09
CA ALA A 78 -4.51 3.44 -3.40
C ALA A 78 -5.42 4.21 -4.37
N GLU A 79 -6.61 4.61 -3.91
CA GLU A 79 -7.52 5.45 -4.69
C GLU A 79 -6.86 6.80 -5.04
N ALA A 80 -6.14 7.42 -4.12
CA ALA A 80 -5.41 8.66 -4.37
C ALA A 80 -4.31 8.50 -5.44
N ILE A 81 -3.56 7.39 -5.42
CA ILE A 81 -2.56 7.07 -6.46
C ILE A 81 -3.25 6.90 -7.81
N ILE A 82 -4.33 6.10 -7.87
CA ILE A 82 -5.07 5.84 -9.13
C ILE A 82 -5.68 7.12 -9.69
N ASN A 83 -6.10 8.05 -8.82
CA ASN A 83 -6.61 9.36 -9.22
C ASN A 83 -5.51 10.37 -9.60
N GLY A 84 -4.23 10.01 -9.49
CA GLY A 84 -3.11 10.93 -9.74
C GLY A 84 -2.97 12.04 -8.70
N ALA A 85 -3.55 11.86 -7.51
CA ALA A 85 -3.55 12.85 -6.43
C ALA A 85 -2.30 12.78 -5.54
N VAL A 86 -1.44 11.78 -5.73
CA VAL A 86 -0.18 11.62 -4.99
C VAL A 86 0.98 12.04 -5.91
N PRO A 87 1.67 13.17 -5.63
CA PRO A 87 2.76 13.65 -6.47
C PRO A 87 3.88 12.64 -6.63
N GLY A 88 4.33 12.41 -7.87
CA GLY A 88 5.46 11.51 -8.18
C GLY A 88 5.16 10.01 -8.02
N VAL A 89 3.94 9.62 -7.66
CA VAL A 89 3.52 8.22 -7.52
C VAL A 89 2.49 7.89 -8.60
N SER A 90 2.69 6.78 -9.31
CA SER A 90 1.77 6.30 -10.34
C SER A 90 1.75 4.77 -10.38
N VAL A 91 0.64 4.21 -10.82
CA VAL A 91 0.49 2.78 -11.13
C VAL A 91 1.19 2.39 -12.44
N ILE A 92 1.39 3.34 -13.35
CA ILE A 92 2.09 3.08 -14.62
C ILE A 92 3.59 2.99 -14.36
N ALA A 93 4.23 1.90 -14.78
CA ALA A 93 5.68 1.81 -14.74
C ALA A 93 6.28 2.95 -15.57
N ALA A 94 7.27 3.67 -15.03
CA ALA A 94 8.05 4.60 -15.85
C ALA A 94 8.58 3.79 -17.04
N GLY A 95 8.19 4.19 -18.26
CA GLY A 95 8.44 3.40 -19.45
C GLY A 95 9.90 2.97 -19.52
N ALA A 96 10.13 1.69 -19.85
CA ALA A 96 11.43 1.26 -20.35
C ALA A 96 11.89 2.25 -21.42
N PRO A 97 13.18 2.61 -21.49
CA PRO A 97 13.65 3.55 -22.50
C PRO A 97 13.19 3.03 -23.86
N MET A 98 12.41 3.84 -24.57
CA MET A 98 12.14 3.57 -25.98
C MET A 98 13.48 3.56 -26.69
N ALA A 99 13.99 2.37 -26.97
CA ALA A 99 15.15 2.20 -27.85
C ALA A 99 14.80 2.89 -29.17
N SER A 100 15.56 3.93 -29.50
CA SER A 100 15.57 4.59 -30.81
C SER A 100 16.43 3.79 -31.78
#